data_AF-A0A2D1U469-F1
#
_entry.id   AF-A0A2D1U469-F1
#
_cell.length_a   1.000
_cell.length_b   1.000
_cell.length_c   1.000
_cell.angle_alpha   90.00
_cell.angle_beta   90.00
_cell.angle_gamma   90.00
#
_symmetry.space_group_name_H-M   'P 1'
#
loop_
_entity.id
_entity.type
_entity.pdbx_description
1 polymer ?
#
loop_
_entity_poly.entity_id
_entity_poly.type
_entity_poly.pdbx_seq_one_letter_code
_entity_poly.pdbx_strand_id
1 'polypeptide(L)'
;MLGKIKERFVLSVVNSSLTGYEAKDLDTGKRLISVLAGVYILQKGIRNIRQHPFTAIEEVALGSILLYNAASGLNKRITKKPTEISDIRRNQIQGNDPRSDVPAFV
;
A
#
# COMPACT_ATOMS: atom_id res chain seq x y z
N MET A 1 -17.87 -19.58 -6.11
CA MET A 1 -17.09 -19.21 -4.91
C MET A 1 -15.96 -18.21 -5.21
N LEU A 2 -15.14 -18.42 -6.24
CA LEU A 2 -14.02 -17.52 -6.62
C LEU A 2 -14.43 -16.05 -6.88
N GLY A 3 -15.61 -15.80 -7.44
CA GLY A 3 -16.10 -14.43 -7.70
C GLY A 3 -16.25 -13.58 -6.43
N LYS A 4 -16.78 -14.15 -5.34
CA LYS A 4 -16.97 -13.45 -4.06
C LYS A 4 -15.64 -13.08 -3.39
N ILE A 5 -14.60 -13.89 -3.59
CA ILE A 5 -13.25 -13.62 -3.07
C ILE A 5 -12.63 -12.46 -3.85
N LYS A 6 -12.79 -12.43 -5.18
CA LYS A 6 -12.36 -11.33 -6.03
C LYS A 6 -13.03 -10.01 -5.64
N GLU A 7 -14.35 -10.00 -5.46
CA GLU A 7 -15.08 -8.80 -5.05
C GLU A 7 -14.63 -8.27 -3.69
N ARG A 8 -14.45 -9.15 -2.70
CA ARG A 8 -13.94 -8.76 -1.37
C ARG A 8 -12.54 -8.19 -1.42
N PHE A 9 -11.67 -8.74 -2.27
CA PHE A 9 -10.32 -8.24 -2.46
C PHE A 9 -10.33 -6.86 -3.13
N VAL A 10 -11.12 -6.69 -4.19
CA VAL A 10 -11.30 -5.40 -4.88
C VAL A 10 -11.87 -4.35 -3.91
N LEU A 11 -12.91 -4.68 -3.16
CA LEU A 11 -13.50 -3.78 -2.16
C LEU A 11 -12.51 -3.41 -1.06
N SER A 12 -11.68 -4.36 -0.60
CA SER A 12 -10.65 -4.09 0.42
C SER A 12 -9.54 -3.18 -0.09
N VAL A 13 -9.11 -3.37 -1.35
CA VAL A 13 -8.08 -2.53 -1.98
C VAL A 13 -8.63 -1.13 -2.30
N VAL A 14 -9.85 -1.05 -2.83
CA VAL A 14 -10.55 0.20 -3.11
C VAL A 14 -10.74 0.97 -1.80
N ASN A 15 -11.26 0.34 -0.75
CA ASN A 15 -11.44 1.02 0.54
C ASN A 15 -10.11 1.43 1.17
N SER A 16 -9.05 0.61 1.17
CA SER A 16 -7.77 1.03 1.76
C SER A 16 -7.10 2.15 0.96
N SER A 17 -7.30 2.18 -0.36
CA SER A 17 -6.73 3.20 -1.24
C SER A 17 -7.54 4.53 -1.20
N LEU A 18 -8.87 4.47 -1.07
CA LEU A 18 -9.74 5.64 -0.97
C LEU A 18 -9.79 6.25 0.44
N THR A 19 -9.56 5.49 1.51
CA THR A 19 -9.57 6.08 2.86
C THR A 19 -8.31 6.91 3.15
N GLY A 20 -7.26 6.78 2.32
CA GLY A 20 -6.04 7.60 2.38
C GLY A 20 -6.05 8.83 1.45
N TYR A 21 -7.20 9.16 0.84
CA TYR A 21 -7.37 10.22 -0.16
C TYR A 21 -7.53 11.64 0.44
N GLU A 22 -7.08 11.86 1.68
CA GLU A 22 -6.86 13.23 2.15
C GLU A 22 -5.68 13.81 1.36
N ALA A 23 -6.05 14.55 0.32
CA ALA A 23 -5.17 15.11 -0.68
C ALA A 23 -4.09 16.01 -0.06
N LYS A 24 -2.84 15.55 -0.10
CA LYS A 24 -1.67 16.43 -0.13
C LYS A 24 -0.39 15.81 -0.68
N ASP A 25 -0.29 14.49 -0.76
CA ASP A 25 0.96 13.83 -1.17
C ASP A 25 0.92 13.25 -2.59
N LEU A 26 1.82 13.79 -3.43
CA LEU A 26 2.16 13.30 -4.79
C LEU A 26 2.55 11.81 -4.81
N ASP A 27 2.99 11.30 -3.65
CA ASP A 27 3.33 9.90 -3.38
C ASP A 27 2.11 8.96 -3.41
N THR A 28 0.93 9.45 -2.96
CA THR A 28 -0.32 8.67 -2.94
C THR A 28 -0.84 8.41 -4.36
N GLY A 29 -0.76 9.39 -5.25
CA GLY A 29 -1.15 9.23 -6.66
C GLY A 29 -0.27 8.22 -7.41
N LYS A 30 1.05 8.26 -7.19
CA LYS A 30 1.99 7.28 -7.77
C LYS A 30 1.68 5.86 -7.30
N ARG A 31 1.35 5.70 -6.01
CA ARG A 31 0.95 4.40 -5.45
C ARG A 31 -0.33 3.89 -6.08
N LEU A 32 -1.37 4.71 -6.19
CA LEU A 32 -2.63 4.31 -6.82
C LEU A 32 -2.41 3.81 -8.25
N ILE A 33 -1.66 4.57 -9.06
CA ILE A 33 -1.34 4.18 -10.44
C ILE A 33 -0.55 2.86 -10.46
N SER A 34 0.43 2.72 -9.56
CA SER A 34 1.24 1.50 -9.45
C SER A 34 0.39 0.28 -9.03
N VAL A 35 -0.60 0.45 -8.15
CA VAL A 35 -1.56 -0.61 -7.81
C VAL A 35 -2.40 -0.99 -9.02
N LEU A 36 -3.02 -0.01 -9.69
CA LEU A 36 -3.90 -0.26 -10.83
C LEU A 36 -3.14 -0.93 -11.99
N ALA A 37 -1.99 -0.39 -12.36
CA ALA A 37 -1.13 -0.95 -13.38
C ALA A 37 -0.61 -2.34 -12.99
N GLY A 38 -0.17 -2.50 -11.73
CA GLY A 38 0.34 -3.77 -11.20
C GLY A 38 -0.71 -4.88 -11.24
N VAL A 39 -1.95 -4.62 -10.78
CA VAL A 39 -3.05 -5.59 -10.84
C VAL A 39 -3.39 -5.94 -12.28
N TYR A 40 -3.49 -4.94 -13.17
CA TYR A 40 -3.86 -5.17 -14.57
C TYR A 40 -2.82 -6.04 -15.30
N ILE A 41 -1.53 -5.68 -15.19
CA ILE A 41 -0.43 -6.40 -15.85
C ILE A 41 -0.31 -7.82 -15.26
N LEU A 42 -0.39 -7.96 -13.94
CA LEU A 42 -0.34 -9.28 -13.29
C LEU A 42 -1.49 -10.18 -13.74
N GLN A 43 -2.71 -9.64 -13.81
CA GLN A 43 -3.88 -10.38 -14.29
C GLN A 43 -3.71 -10.78 -15.77
N LYS A 44 -3.14 -9.90 -16.60
CA LYS A 44 -2.86 -10.18 -18.01
C LYS A 44 -1.84 -11.32 -18.16
N GLY A 45 -0.74 -11.27 -17.42
CA GLY A 45 0.29 -12.31 -17.43
C GLY A 45 -0.25 -13.67 -17.00
N ILE A 46 -1.02 -13.73 -15.91
CA ILE A 46 -1.67 -14.98 -15.46
C ILE A 46 -2.59 -15.55 -16.54
N ARG A 47 -3.35 -14.70 -17.24
CA ARG A 47 -4.27 -15.14 -18.30
C ARG A 47 -3.54 -15.65 -19.54
N ASN A 48 -2.39 -15.06 -19.88
CA ASN A 48 -1.63 -15.38 -21.09
C ASN A 48 -0.60 -16.51 -20.91
N ILE A 49 -0.39 -17.02 -19.70
CA ILE A 49 0.65 -18.02 -19.39
C ILE A 49 0.56 -19.30 -20.24
N ARG A 50 -0.64 -19.68 -20.68
CA ARG A 50 -0.85 -20.87 -21.53
C ARG A 50 -0.43 -20.65 -22.99
N GLN A 51 -0.52 -19.43 -23.49
CA GLN A 51 -0.28 -19.12 -24.91
C GLN A 51 1.13 -18.57 -25.14
N HIS A 52 1.59 -17.70 -24.23
CA HIS A 52 2.88 -17.02 -24.33
C HIS A 52 3.60 -17.10 -22.99
N PRO A 53 4.19 -18.26 -22.64
CA PRO A 53 4.74 -18.49 -21.30
C PRO A 53 5.88 -17.54 -20.93
N PHE A 54 6.79 -17.24 -21.86
CA PHE A 54 7.90 -16.33 -21.62
C PHE A 54 7.42 -14.89 -21.34
N THR A 55 6.59 -14.34 -22.23
CA THR A 55 6.02 -13.00 -22.06
C THR A 55 5.11 -12.93 -20.82
N ALA A 56 4.38 -13.99 -20.51
CA ALA A 56 3.54 -14.05 -19.32
C ALA A 56 4.37 -14.01 -18.03
N ILE A 57 5.54 -14.66 -17.99
CA ILE A 57 6.45 -14.59 -16.84
C ILE A 57 6.95 -13.16 -16.66
N GLU A 58 7.33 -12.48 -17.73
CA GLU A 58 7.74 -11.06 -17.69
C GLU A 58 6.60 -10.17 -17.18
N GLU A 59 5.38 -10.36 -17.69
CA GLU A 59 4.19 -9.62 -17.23
C GLU A 59 3.90 -9.89 -15.74
N VAL A 60 3.98 -11.16 -15.30
CA VAL A 60 3.79 -11.51 -13.89
C VAL A 60 4.86 -10.87 -13.01
N ALA A 61 6.13 -10.88 -13.45
CA ALA A 61 7.23 -10.24 -12.72
C ALA A 61 7.02 -8.72 -12.63
N LEU A 62 6.72 -8.05 -13.74
CA LEU A 62 6.47 -6.61 -13.81
C LEU A 62 5.27 -6.20 -12.94
N GLY A 63 4.15 -6.91 -13.04
CA GLY A 63 2.98 -6.67 -12.21
C GLY A 63 3.28 -6.83 -10.72
N SER A 64 4.04 -7.85 -10.35
CA SER A 64 4.46 -8.10 -8.96
C SER A 64 5.38 -6.99 -8.43
N ILE A 65 6.33 -6.51 -9.23
CA ILE A 65 7.23 -5.40 -8.86
C ILE A 65 6.44 -4.11 -8.63
N LEU A 66 5.47 -3.80 -9.49
CA LEU A 66 4.61 -2.61 -9.34
C LEU A 66 3.77 -2.66 -8.06
N LEU A 67 3.21 -3.83 -7.74
CA LEU A 67 2.47 -4.04 -6.49
C LEU A 67 3.39 -3.95 -5.27
N TYR A 68 4.59 -4.52 -5.35
CA TYR A 68 5.59 -4.41 -4.29
C TYR A 68 5.98 -2.96 -4.03
N ASN A 69 6.27 -2.18 -5.09
CA ASN A 69 6.59 -0.75 -4.96
C ASN A 69 5.43 0.07 -4.40
N ALA A 70 4.19 -0.26 -4.78
CA ALA A 70 3.01 0.37 -4.21
C ALA A 70 2.85 0.08 -2.71
N ALA A 71 3.11 -1.17 -2.31
CA ALA A 71 3.03 -1.60 -0.91
C ALA A 71 4.22 -1.13 -0.07
N SER A 72 5.38 -0.96 -0.70
CA SER A 72 6.61 -0.55 -0.05
C SER A 72 6.47 0.86 0.55
N GLY A 73 6.79 0.98 1.84
CA GLY A 73 6.65 2.22 2.59
C GLY A 73 5.24 2.52 3.11
N LEU A 74 4.26 1.61 3.01
CA LEU A 74 3.00 1.76 3.77
C LEU A 74 3.30 1.79 5.28
N ASN A 75 4.26 0.97 5.72
CA ASN A 75 4.72 0.89 7.10
C ASN A 75 5.35 2.18 7.64
N LYS A 76 5.97 3.01 6.77
CA LYS A 76 6.62 4.27 7.17
C LYS A 76 5.63 5.37 7.53
N ARG A 77 4.37 5.25 7.10
CA ARG A 77 3.31 6.24 7.35
C ARG A 77 2.32 5.81 8.44
N ILE A 78 2.61 4.71 9.14
CA ILE A 78 1.82 4.33 10.32
C ILE A 78 2.25 5.29 11.42
N THR A 79 1.52 6.40 11.58
CA THR A 79 1.63 7.22 12.79
C THR A 79 1.21 6.32 13.95
N LYS A 80 2.18 5.91 14.76
CA LYS A 80 1.97 4.97 15.85
C LYS A 80 1.62 5.78 17.09
N LYS A 81 0.46 5.50 17.70
CA LYS A 81 0.14 6.06 19.01
C LYS A 81 1.26 5.71 19.99
N PRO A 82 1.76 6.67 20.77
CA PRO A 82 2.71 6.40 21.83
C PRO A 82 2.11 5.37 22.79
N THR A 83 2.61 4.13 22.76
CA THR A 83 2.19 3.07 23.69
C THR A 83 3.22 2.88 24.80
N GLU A 84 4.48 3.22 24.53
CA GLU A 84 5.56 3.11 25.51
C GLU A 84 5.72 4.42 26.30
N ILE A 85 6.09 4.30 27.57
CA ILE A 85 6.33 5.45 28.46
C ILE A 85 7.48 6.32 27.93
N SER A 86 8.45 5.71 27.22
CA SER A 86 9.53 6.38 26.50
C SER A 86 9.01 7.35 25.43
N ASP A 87 8.06 6.91 24.59
CA ASP A 87 7.48 7.71 23.51
C ASP A 87 6.65 8.88 24.06
N ILE A 88 5.83 8.61 25.10
CA ILE A 88 5.01 9.62 25.77
C ILE A 88 5.89 10.72 26.39
N ARG A 89 6.99 10.34 27.07
CA ARG A 89 7.94 11.31 27.63
C ARG A 89 8.65 12.10 26.54
N ARG A 90 8.99 11.47 25.42
CA ARG A 90 9.63 12.15 24.29
C ARG A 90 8.71 13.24 23.71
N ASN A 91 7.41 12.97 23.58
CA ASN A 91 6.42 13.97 23.18
C ASN A 91 6.35 15.15 24.17
N GLN A 92 6.33 14.85 25.47
CA GLN A 92 6.31 15.87 26.53
C GLN A 92 7.53 16.79 26.49
N ILE A 93 8.74 16.25 26.27
CA ILE A 93 9.97 17.04 26.17
C ILE A 93 9.95 17.97 24.95
N GLN A 94 9.32 17.53 23.86
CA GLN A 94 9.20 18.31 22.63
C GLN A 94 8.06 19.33 22.67
N GLY A 95 7.25 19.39 23.74
CA GLY A 95 6.09 20.27 23.83
C GLY A 95 4.88 19.81 23.01
N ASN A 96 4.90 18.58 22.50
CA ASN A 96 3.76 17.96 21.81
C ASN A 96 2.81 17.32 22.83
N ASP A 97 1.54 17.13 22.45
CA ASP A 97 0.58 16.42 23.30
C ASP A 97 1.09 14.98 23.57
N PRO A 98 1.19 14.55 24.85
CA PRO A 98 1.70 13.23 25.24
C PRO A 98 0.98 12.06 24.57
N ARG A 99 -0.28 12.24 24.18
CA ARG A 99 -1.11 11.23 23.52
C ARG A 99 -1.26 11.45 22.02
N SER A 100 -0.66 12.50 21.47
CA SER A 100 -0.73 12.77 20.03
C SER A 100 0.10 11.78 19.23
N ASP A 101 -0.49 11.40 18.10
CA ASP A 101 0.16 10.65 17.04
C ASP A 101 1.22 11.54 16.39
N VAL A 102 2.50 11.29 16.72
CA VAL A 102 3.63 11.96 16.08
C VAL A 102 4.31 11.02 15.09
N PRO A 103 4.86 11.52 13.97
CA PRO A 103 5.64 10.69 13.06
C PRO A 103 6.82 10.07 13.80
N ALA A 104 7.06 8.77 13.62
CA ALA A 104 8.29 8.16 14.05
C ALA A 104 9.43 8.76 13.22
N PHE A 105 10.15 9.73 13.77
CA PHE A 105 11.38 10.23 13.17
C PHE A 105 12.40 9.09 13.22
N VAL A 106 12.68 8.51 12.06
CA VAL A 106 13.75 7.51 11.82
C VAL A 106 15.10 8.13 12.16
#